data_AF-M0NZC1-F1
#
_entry.id   AF-M0NZC1-F1
#
_cell.length_a   1.000
_cell.length_b   1.000
_cell.length_c   1.000
_cell.angle_alpha   90.00
_cell.angle_beta   90.00
_cell.angle_gamma   90.00
#
_symmetry.space_group_name_H-M   'P 1'
#
loop_
_entity.id
_entity.type
_entity.pdbx_description
1 polymer ?
#
loop_
_entity_poly.entity_id
_entity_poly.type
_entity_poly.pdbx_seq_one_letter_code
_entity_poly.pdbx_strand_id
1 'polypeptide(L)'
;MSDRVDELREQIANRLGEPDRLQFPSGWTTSTSWRRAQVAPSQVGAVNPAEFDVLLGREDDETALSKHRVLFAVYEGDLVAECDCDGHHFRGWCAHVALLWRRWTLDDLGVTDLDTGRTHLSPPWWLSIDDAEAERAEADASQPVAADGGVER
;
A
#
# COMPACT_ATOMS: atom_id res chain seq x y z
N MET A 1 17.99 0.84 -19.18
CA MET A 1 17.10 0.82 -17.99
C MET A 1 15.97 1.83 -18.12
N SER A 2 16.20 3.02 -18.71
CA SER A 2 15.13 4.00 -19.00
C SER A 2 13.96 3.41 -19.79
N ASP A 3 14.23 2.75 -20.93
CA ASP A 3 13.16 2.24 -21.82
C ASP A 3 12.15 1.34 -21.10
N ARG A 4 12.60 0.49 -20.16
CA ARG A 4 11.72 -0.40 -19.39
C ARG A 4 10.87 0.36 -18.36
N VAL A 5 11.41 1.43 -17.77
CA VAL A 5 10.65 2.29 -16.85
C VAL A 5 9.61 3.08 -17.62
N ASP A 6 9.99 3.65 -18.77
CA ASP A 6 9.10 4.37 -19.67
C ASP A 6 7.93 3.47 -20.14
N GLU A 7 8.22 2.24 -20.58
CA GLU A 7 7.21 1.24 -20.94
C GLU A 7 6.23 0.92 -19.78
N LEU A 8 6.74 0.81 -18.55
CA LEU A 8 5.91 0.52 -17.38
C LEU A 8 5.04 1.72 -16.98
N ARG A 9 5.60 2.93 -17.06
CA ARG A 9 4.85 4.17 -16.87
C ARG A 9 3.69 4.26 -17.84
N GLU A 10 3.93 3.98 -19.12
CA GLU A 10 2.88 3.93 -20.14
C GLU A 10 1.86 2.82 -19.90
N GLN A 11 2.30 1.63 -19.46
CA GLN A 11 1.37 0.53 -19.14
C GLN A 11 0.43 0.89 -17.99
N ILE A 12 0.94 1.53 -16.95
CA ILE A 12 0.15 2.00 -15.81
C ILE A 12 -0.80 3.11 -16.25
N ALA A 13 -0.32 4.08 -17.04
CA ALA A 13 -1.15 5.17 -17.56
C ALA A 13 -2.27 4.69 -18.50
N ASN A 14 -2.04 3.61 -19.26
CA ASN A 14 -3.01 3.05 -20.21
C ASN A 14 -3.98 2.03 -19.58
N ARG A 15 -3.88 1.79 -18.26
CA ARG A 15 -4.76 0.86 -17.57
C ARG A 15 -6.19 1.41 -17.52
N LEU A 16 -7.18 0.53 -17.63
CA LEU A 16 -8.58 0.90 -17.38
C LEU A 16 -8.76 1.11 -15.88
N GLY A 17 -8.78 2.38 -15.45
CA GLY A 17 -8.77 2.82 -14.05
C GLY A 17 -7.40 3.35 -13.64
N GLU A 18 -7.37 4.45 -12.87
CA GLU A 18 -6.13 4.96 -12.29
C GLU A 18 -5.60 3.95 -11.26
N PRO A 19 -4.28 3.72 -11.18
CA PRO A 19 -3.71 2.85 -10.16
C PRO A 19 -4.06 3.39 -8.77
N ASP A 20 -4.41 2.50 -7.85
CA ASP A 20 -4.84 2.91 -6.51
C ASP A 20 -3.68 3.57 -5.77
N ARG A 21 -3.84 4.87 -5.49
CA ARG A 21 -3.00 5.59 -4.51
C ARG A 21 -3.11 4.85 -3.18
N LEU A 22 -1.98 4.47 -2.60
CA LEU A 22 -1.96 3.78 -1.32
C LEU A 22 -2.52 4.70 -0.23
N GLN A 23 -3.64 4.28 0.36
CA GLN A 23 -4.20 4.94 1.54
C GLN A 23 -4.08 4.02 2.76
N PHE A 24 -3.51 4.54 3.83
CA PHE A 24 -3.44 3.82 5.10
C PHE A 24 -4.80 3.92 5.82
N PRO A 25 -5.41 2.80 6.22
CA PRO A 25 -6.61 2.84 7.03
C PRO A 25 -6.31 3.37 8.44
N SER A 26 -7.31 3.96 9.08
CA SER A 26 -7.20 4.43 10.47
C SER A 26 -6.68 3.32 11.39
N GLY A 27 -5.64 3.60 12.17
CA GLY A 27 -5.07 2.62 13.11
C GLY A 27 -4.39 1.43 12.42
N TRP A 28 -3.94 1.59 11.17
CA TRP A 28 -3.24 0.54 10.40
C TRP A 28 -2.07 -0.07 11.16
N THR A 29 -1.36 0.69 12.00
CA THR A 29 -0.25 0.23 12.84
C THR A 29 -0.67 -0.79 13.91
N THR A 30 -1.96 -0.88 14.20
CA THR A 30 -2.53 -1.90 15.11
C THR A 30 -3.26 -3.02 14.36
N SER A 31 -3.36 -2.93 13.02
CA SER A 31 -4.07 -3.90 12.19
C SER A 31 -3.39 -5.28 12.17
N THR A 32 -4.18 -6.32 11.93
CA THR A 32 -3.66 -7.68 11.74
C THR A 32 -2.75 -7.79 10.52
N SER A 33 -3.04 -7.04 9.45
CA SER A 33 -2.18 -6.94 8.26
C SER A 33 -0.78 -6.43 8.63
N TRP A 34 -0.69 -5.36 9.42
CA TRP A 34 0.58 -4.81 9.86
C TRP A 34 1.32 -5.71 10.85
N ARG A 35 0.61 -6.33 11.79
CA ARG A 35 1.22 -7.32 12.69
C ARG A 35 1.83 -8.47 11.90
N ARG A 36 1.07 -9.06 10.97
CA ARG A 36 1.52 -10.19 10.15
C ARG A 36 2.74 -9.82 9.30
N ALA A 37 2.77 -8.62 8.72
CA ALA A 37 3.93 -8.13 7.97
C ALA A 37 5.24 -8.02 8.80
N GLN A 38 5.13 -7.94 10.14
CA GLN A 38 6.29 -7.84 11.03
C GLN A 38 6.83 -9.20 11.48
N VAL A 39 5.94 -10.18 11.68
CA VAL A 39 6.29 -11.44 12.37
C VAL A 39 6.32 -12.65 11.45
N ALA A 40 5.56 -12.63 10.35
CA ALA A 40 5.45 -13.81 9.49
C ALA A 40 6.69 -13.99 8.61
N PRO A 41 7.10 -15.25 8.36
CA PRO A 41 8.15 -15.54 7.38
C PRO A 41 7.76 -14.98 6.02
N SER A 42 8.71 -14.31 5.37
CA SER A 42 8.44 -13.64 4.11
C SER A 42 9.64 -13.57 3.18
N GLN A 43 9.34 -13.50 1.89
CA GLN A 43 10.30 -13.25 0.82
C GLN A 43 9.71 -12.23 -0.13
N VAL A 44 10.55 -11.28 -0.57
CA VAL A 44 10.19 -10.26 -1.55
C VAL A 44 11.22 -10.31 -2.67
N GLY A 45 10.75 -10.33 -3.91
CA GLY A 45 11.60 -10.27 -5.09
C GLY A 45 11.05 -9.26 -6.10
N ALA A 46 11.90 -8.34 -6.56
CA ALA A 46 11.53 -7.43 -7.64
C ALA A 46 11.33 -8.22 -8.95
N VAL A 47 10.19 -8.00 -9.60
CA VAL A 47 9.85 -8.57 -10.91
C VAL A 47 10.24 -7.59 -12.01
N ASN A 48 9.92 -6.32 -11.76
CA ASN A 48 10.26 -5.18 -12.59
C ASN A 48 10.34 -3.93 -11.67
N PRO A 49 10.68 -2.74 -12.19
CA PRO A 49 10.73 -1.52 -11.39
C PRO A 49 9.46 -1.16 -10.59
N ALA A 50 8.28 -1.63 -11.01
CA ALA A 50 7.00 -1.30 -10.39
C ALA A 50 6.36 -2.45 -9.58
N GLU A 51 6.79 -3.69 -9.80
CA GLU A 51 6.11 -4.88 -9.25
C GLU A 51 7.05 -5.81 -8.49
N PHE A 52 6.52 -6.39 -7.41
CA PHE A 52 7.21 -7.33 -6.55
C PHE A 52 6.41 -8.62 -6.39
N ASP A 53 7.08 -9.76 -6.51
CA ASP A 53 6.56 -11.04 -6.03
C ASP A 53 6.74 -11.07 -4.51
N VAL A 54 5.62 -11.14 -3.78
CA VAL A 54 5.58 -11.20 -2.33
C VAL A 54 5.10 -12.57 -1.88
N LEU A 55 5.97 -13.30 -1.20
CA LEU A 55 5.66 -14.56 -0.53
C LEU A 55 5.54 -14.29 0.98
N LEU A 56 4.40 -14.61 1.57
CA LEU A 56 4.12 -14.33 2.97
C LEU A 56 3.39 -15.51 3.63
N GLY A 57 4.00 -16.07 4.67
CA GLY A 57 3.42 -17.13 5.49
C GLY A 57 2.35 -16.65 6.47
N ARG A 58 1.79 -17.57 7.23
CA ARG A 58 0.92 -17.26 8.37
C ARG A 58 1.73 -17.42 9.66
N GLU A 59 1.42 -16.63 10.69
CA GLU A 59 2.15 -16.66 11.97
C GLU A 59 2.18 -18.07 12.58
N ASP A 60 1.05 -18.79 12.51
CA ASP A 60 0.91 -20.13 13.09
C ASP A 60 1.13 -21.28 12.09
N ASP A 61 1.41 -20.98 10.82
CA ASP A 61 1.56 -21.98 9.76
C ASP A 61 2.48 -21.47 8.65
N GLU A 62 3.76 -21.85 8.75
CA GLU A 62 4.80 -21.51 7.78
C GLU A 62 4.63 -22.24 6.44
N THR A 63 3.82 -23.31 6.39
CA THR A 63 3.54 -24.07 5.16
C THR A 63 2.41 -23.42 4.36
N ALA A 64 1.53 -22.66 5.02
CA ALA A 64 0.49 -21.84 4.40
C ALA A 64 1.07 -20.52 3.85
N LEU A 65 1.85 -20.64 2.77
CA LEU A 65 2.43 -19.49 2.06
C LEU A 65 1.43 -18.90 1.06
N SER A 66 1.22 -17.59 1.15
CA SER A 66 0.50 -16.81 0.13
C SER A 66 1.48 -16.09 -0.78
N LYS A 67 1.39 -16.31 -2.10
CA LYS A 67 2.19 -15.62 -3.10
C LYS A 67 1.31 -14.68 -3.91
N HIS A 68 1.66 -13.40 -3.93
CA HIS A 68 0.95 -12.38 -4.70
C HIS A 68 1.94 -11.51 -5.47
N ARG A 69 1.52 -11.02 -6.64
CA ARG A 69 2.23 -9.95 -7.34
C ARG A 69 1.64 -8.63 -6.89
N VAL A 70 2.50 -7.73 -6.42
CA VAL A 70 2.09 -6.46 -5.84
C VAL A 70 2.72 -5.35 -6.65
N LEU A 71 1.89 -4.47 -7.21
CA LEU A 71 2.35 -3.18 -7.73
C LEU A 71 2.69 -2.30 -6.53
N PHE A 72 3.88 -1.69 -6.52
CA PHE A 72 4.36 -0.83 -5.46
C PHE A 72 5.44 0.11 -6.00
N ALA A 73 5.04 1.31 -6.42
CA ALA A 73 5.92 2.26 -7.11
C ALA A 73 5.55 3.70 -6.76
N VAL A 74 6.46 4.64 -6.99
CA VAL A 74 6.08 6.06 -7.03
C VAL A 74 5.67 6.40 -8.47
N TYR A 75 4.47 6.95 -8.61
CA TYR A 75 3.88 7.36 -9.88
C TYR A 75 3.11 8.67 -9.67
N GLU A 76 3.40 9.65 -10.51
CA GLU A 76 2.87 11.02 -10.46
C GLU A 76 3.03 11.69 -9.08
N GLY A 77 4.11 11.35 -8.36
CA GLY A 77 4.43 11.88 -7.04
C GLY A 77 3.77 11.15 -5.87
N ASP A 78 2.88 10.18 -6.15
CA ASP A 78 2.19 9.38 -5.15
C ASP A 78 2.74 7.95 -5.09
N LEU A 79 2.63 7.32 -3.92
CA LEU A 79 2.86 5.89 -3.78
C LEU A 79 1.62 5.14 -4.26
N VAL A 80 1.74 4.44 -5.38
CA VAL A 80 0.68 3.56 -5.89
C VAL A 80 0.93 2.14 -5.41
N ALA A 81 -0.12 1.45 -5.00
CA ALA A 81 -0.03 0.07 -4.56
C ALA A 81 -1.27 -0.74 -4.88
N GLU A 82 -1.08 -1.90 -5.51
CA GLU A 82 -2.17 -2.84 -5.80
C GLU A 82 -1.76 -4.26 -5.47
N CYS A 83 -2.68 -5.02 -4.87
CA CYS A 83 -2.53 -6.44 -4.62
C CYS A 83 -3.84 -7.18 -4.94
N ASP A 84 -3.75 -8.30 -5.64
CA ASP A 84 -4.90 -9.11 -6.05
C ASP A 84 -5.53 -9.95 -4.92
N CYS A 85 -5.02 -9.86 -3.69
CA CYS A 85 -5.60 -10.55 -2.54
C CYS A 85 -6.89 -9.87 -2.04
N ASP A 86 -7.82 -10.67 -1.50
CA ASP A 86 -9.08 -10.19 -0.90
C ASP A 86 -8.86 -9.10 0.15
N GLY A 87 -7.78 -9.23 0.94
CA GLY A 87 -7.45 -8.25 1.98
C GLY A 87 -7.24 -6.84 1.43
N HIS A 88 -6.65 -6.73 0.24
CA HIS A 88 -6.46 -5.45 -0.42
C HIS A 88 -7.73 -5.05 -1.19
N HIS A 89 -8.31 -5.96 -1.96
CA HIS A 89 -9.53 -5.70 -2.74
C HIS A 89 -10.68 -5.10 -1.89
N PHE A 90 -10.88 -5.58 -0.65
CA PHE A 90 -11.97 -5.11 0.20
C PHE A 90 -11.60 -3.96 1.17
N ARG A 91 -10.31 -3.66 1.37
CA ARG A 91 -9.88 -2.72 2.43
C ARG A 91 -8.81 -1.72 2.01
N GLY A 92 -8.29 -1.82 0.79
CA GLY A 92 -7.09 -1.10 0.32
C GLY A 92 -5.81 -1.48 1.07
N TRP A 93 -5.85 -2.39 2.05
CA TRP A 93 -4.75 -2.67 2.97
C TRP A 93 -4.63 -4.15 3.34
N CYS A 94 -3.64 -4.82 2.77
CA CYS A 94 -3.30 -6.21 3.06
C CYS A 94 -1.91 -6.36 3.70
N ALA A 95 -1.62 -7.57 4.16
CA ALA A 95 -0.32 -7.88 4.75
C ALA A 95 0.84 -7.83 3.73
N HIS A 96 0.57 -8.00 2.43
CA HIS A 96 1.59 -7.93 1.38
C HIS A 96 2.05 -6.49 1.13
N VAL A 97 1.11 -5.56 0.96
CA VAL A 97 1.39 -4.11 0.86
C VAL A 97 2.04 -3.60 2.15
N ALA A 98 1.51 -4.01 3.30
CA ALA A 98 2.10 -3.71 4.61
C ALA A 98 3.55 -4.17 4.73
N LEU A 99 3.89 -5.35 4.19
CA LEU A 99 5.27 -5.84 4.18
C LEU A 99 6.18 -4.98 3.30
N LEU A 100 5.76 -4.63 2.09
CA LEU A 100 6.56 -3.76 1.21
C LEU A 100 6.80 -2.39 1.84
N TRP A 101 5.75 -1.80 2.42
CA TRP A 101 5.85 -0.58 3.20
C TRP A 101 6.89 -0.72 4.33
N ARG A 102 6.79 -1.78 5.14
CA ARG A 102 7.73 -2.04 6.25
C ARG A 102 9.16 -2.14 5.75
N ARG A 103 9.43 -2.93 4.72
CA ARG A 103 10.81 -3.13 4.22
C ARG A 103 11.38 -1.84 3.66
N TRP A 104 10.57 -1.03 2.97
CA TRP A 104 11.00 0.28 2.49
C TRP A 104 11.34 1.24 3.63
N THR A 105 10.52 1.28 4.68
CA THR A 105 10.82 2.12 5.88
C THR A 105 12.04 1.68 6.67
N LEU A 106 12.51 0.44 6.47
CA LEU A 106 13.69 -0.12 7.13
C LEU A 106 14.92 -0.14 6.19
N ASP A 107 14.86 0.56 5.05
CA ASP A 107 15.90 0.60 4.01
C ASP A 107 16.28 -0.80 3.45
N ASP A 108 15.37 -1.77 3.51
CA ASP A 108 15.53 -3.15 3.01
C ASP A 108 14.78 -3.38 1.67
N LEU A 109 14.27 -2.30 1.05
CA LEU A 109 13.58 -2.35 -0.25
C LEU A 109 13.83 -1.06 -1.03
N GLY A 110 14.21 -1.16 -2.30
CA GLY A 110 14.24 -0.03 -3.22
C GLY A 110 12.93 0.10 -3.99
N VAL A 111 12.33 1.28 -4.00
CA VAL A 111 11.09 1.59 -4.73
C VAL A 111 11.39 2.58 -5.85
N THR A 112 10.97 2.28 -7.07
CA THR A 112 11.23 3.15 -8.21
C THR A 112 10.13 4.19 -8.40
N ASP A 113 10.55 5.44 -8.58
CA ASP A 113 9.77 6.51 -9.17
C ASP A 113 9.77 6.34 -10.69
N LEU A 114 8.60 6.08 -11.24
CA LEU A 114 8.43 5.78 -12.66
C LEU A 114 8.47 7.02 -13.54
N ASP A 115 8.26 8.23 -13.00
CA ASP A 115 8.38 9.48 -13.74
C ASP A 115 9.83 9.90 -13.92
N THR A 116 10.68 9.59 -12.94
CA THR A 116 12.10 10.00 -12.95
C THR A 116 13.08 8.86 -13.17
N GLY A 117 12.62 7.60 -13.06
CA GLY A 117 13.43 6.39 -13.08
C GLY A 117 14.35 6.22 -11.85
N ARG A 118 14.20 7.07 -10.83
CA ARG A 118 15.02 7.01 -9.61
C ARG A 118 14.53 5.91 -8.68
N THR A 119 15.44 5.21 -8.04
CA THR A 119 15.11 4.27 -6.95
C THR A 119 15.35 4.94 -5.60
N HIS A 120 14.31 4.98 -4.78
CA HIS A 120 14.31 5.46 -3.41
C HIS A 120 14.52 4.28 -2.46
N LEU A 121 15.56 4.34 -1.61
CA LEU A 121 15.86 3.28 -0.63
C LEU A 121 15.01 3.40 0.65
N SER A 122 14.48 4.60 0.91
CA SER A 122 13.50 4.90 1.96
C SER A 122 12.43 5.84 1.42
N PRO A 123 11.24 5.89 2.05
CA PRO A 123 10.17 6.80 1.66
C PRO A 123 10.65 8.26 1.68
N PRO A 124 10.54 9.00 0.56
CA PRO A 124 10.85 10.41 0.55
C PRO A 124 9.96 11.23 1.49
N TRP A 125 10.49 12.34 2.00
CA TRP A 125 9.81 13.21 2.97
C TRP A 125 8.48 13.81 2.47
N TRP A 126 8.25 13.85 1.16
CA TRP A 126 7.01 14.36 0.56
C TRP A 126 5.92 13.28 0.42
N LEU A 127 6.25 11.99 0.59
CA LEU A 127 5.24 10.94 0.67
C LEU A 127 4.61 11.01 2.06
N SER A 128 3.53 11.79 2.14
CA SER A 128 2.83 12.02 3.39
C SER A 128 1.90 10.86 3.71
N ILE A 129 2.08 10.27 4.89
CA ILE A 129 1.35 9.07 5.34
C ILE A 129 0.43 9.39 6.50
N ASP A 130 0.78 10.44 7.25
CA ASP A 130 -0.03 11.02 8.31
C ASP A 130 -1.18 11.87 7.76
N ASP A 131 -1.05 12.47 6.56
CA ASP A 131 -2.12 13.32 5.99
C ASP A 131 -3.39 12.52 5.67
N ALA A 132 -3.30 11.22 5.37
CA ALA A 132 -4.46 10.36 5.18
C ALA A 132 -5.24 10.10 6.50
N GLU A 133 -4.55 10.08 7.66
CA GLU A 133 -5.23 10.04 8.96
C GLU A 133 -5.85 11.40 9.31
N ALA A 134 -5.20 12.51 8.93
CA ALA A 134 -5.72 13.86 9.12
C ALA A 134 -6.97 14.15 8.25
N GLU A 135 -6.91 13.91 6.94
CA GLU A 135 -8.03 14.14 6.01
C GLU A 135 -9.28 13.29 6.37
N ARG A 136 -9.09 12.07 6.87
CA ARG A 136 -10.21 11.22 7.32
C ARG A 136 -10.73 11.60 8.70
N ALA A 137 -9.88 12.04 9.63
CA ALA A 137 -10.35 12.59 10.89
C ALA A 137 -11.18 13.86 10.66
N GLU A 138 -10.79 14.69 9.69
CA GLU A 138 -11.57 15.86 9.26
C GLU A 138 -12.89 15.46 8.58
N ALA A 139 -12.89 14.40 7.75
CA ALA A 139 -14.11 13.88 7.12
C ALA A 139 -15.10 13.24 8.12
N ASP A 140 -14.61 12.48 9.10
CA ASP A 140 -15.41 11.87 10.18
C ASP A 140 -15.96 12.93 11.13
N ALA A 141 -15.15 13.93 11.50
CA ALA A 141 -15.57 15.06 12.33
C ALA A 141 -16.59 15.99 11.63
N SER A 142 -16.60 16.01 10.30
CA SER A 142 -17.54 16.81 9.50
C SER A 142 -18.88 16.09 9.27
N GLN A 143 -19.03 14.83 9.71
CA GLN A 143 -20.28 14.10 9.58
C GLN A 143 -21.26 14.62 10.66
N PRO A 144 -22.40 15.23 10.28
CA PRO A 144 -23.34 15.73 11.27
C PRO A 144 -23.89 14.53 12.04
N VAL A 145 -23.69 14.52 13.36
CA VAL A 145 -24.47 13.66 14.26
C VAL A 145 -25.93 13.98 13.98
N ALA A 146 -26.64 13.02 13.40
CA ALA A 146 -28.09 13.07 13.35
C ALA A 146 -28.56 13.00 14.80
N ALA A 147 -28.82 14.16 15.39
CA ALA A 147 -29.58 14.26 16.61
C ALA A 147 -31.00 13.82 16.24
N ASP A 148 -31.32 12.55 16.46
CA ASP A 148 -32.70 12.09 16.50
C ASP A 148 -33.39 12.80 17.66
N GLY A 149 -33.99 13.93 17.33
CA GLY A 149 -34.90 14.69 18.15
C GLY A 149 -36.06 13.80 18.56
N GLY A 150 -36.31 13.75 19.87
CA GLY A 150 -37.27 12.83 20.46
C GLY A 150 -38.73 13.10 20.13
N VAL A 151 -39.58 12.24 20.69
CA VAL A 151 -40.95 12.61 21.06
C VAL A 151 -41.23 12.00 22.42
N GLU A 152 -41.37 12.88 23.42
CA GLU A 152 -42.17 12.63 24.62
C GLU A 152 -43.66 12.71 24.24
N ARG A 153 -44.44 11.68 24.57
CA ARG A 153 -45.64 11.71 25.43
C ARG A 153 -46.51 10.47 25.24
#